data_AF-A0A9Q0JXJ2-F1
#
_entry.id   AF-A0A9Q0JXJ2-F1
#
_cell.length_a   1.000
_cell.length_b   1.000
_cell.length_c   1.000
_cell.angle_alpha   90.00
_cell.angle_beta   90.00
_cell.angle_gamma   90.00
#
_symmetry.space_group_name_H-M   'P 1'
#
loop_
_entity.id
_entity.type
_entity.pdbx_description
1 polymer ?
#
loop_
_entity_poly.entity_id
_entity_poly.type
_entity_poly.pdbx_seq_one_letter_code
_entity_poly.pdbx_strand_id
1 'polypeptide(L)'
;MARQVIGGNIGLGCDRDDVLTGGGIIVRGLVEVEVLCNPSIGCFVTHCGWNLTTKGLVAGVSMVMFPQWTDQPTNAKLIKDVCKTGLRLTLSEDGLVEGDELKWCVEMVMEEESGEEMRKNAKRWKELAREAMMDGGSSDKILQAFVDEVESLE
;
A
#
# COMPACT_ATOMS: atom_id res chain seq x y z
N MET A 1 9.76 -5.99 15.62
CA MET A 1 9.90 -5.24 14.37
C MET A 1 9.40 -6.09 13.22
N ALA A 2 8.57 -5.52 12.36
CA ALA A 2 8.32 -6.04 11.03
C ALA A 2 9.63 -6.03 10.21
N ARG A 3 9.85 -7.03 9.38
CA ARG A 3 11.13 -7.24 8.65
C ARG A 3 10.96 -7.58 7.18
N GLN A 4 9.72 -7.80 6.73
CA GLN A 4 9.44 -8.25 5.38
C GLN A 4 8.87 -7.11 4.54
N VAL A 5 9.25 -7.15 3.27
CA VAL A 5 8.75 -6.29 2.21
C VAL A 5 7.88 -7.15 1.32
N ILE A 6 6.70 -6.67 0.95
CA ILE A 6 5.88 -7.32 -0.06
C ILE A 6 5.73 -6.40 -1.27
N GLY A 7 5.81 -6.98 -2.46
CA GLY A 7 5.61 -6.26 -3.73
C GLY A 7 4.27 -6.62 -4.35
N GLY A 8 3.52 -5.62 -4.81
CA GLY A 8 2.45 -5.83 -5.80
C GLY A 8 3.02 -6.10 -7.18
N ASN A 9 2.15 -6.30 -8.18
CA ASN A 9 2.62 -6.34 -9.58
C ASN A 9 3.20 -4.95 -9.94
N ILE A 10 4.53 -4.87 -9.96
CA ILE A 10 5.30 -3.65 -10.28
C ILE A 10 6.06 -3.81 -11.60
N GLY A 11 5.68 -4.78 -12.43
CA GLY A 11 6.32 -5.03 -13.73
C GLY A 11 7.71 -5.65 -13.65
N LEU A 12 8.12 -6.18 -12.49
CA LEU A 12 9.30 -7.04 -12.40
C LEU A 12 8.94 -8.35 -13.10
N GLY A 13 9.54 -8.61 -14.28
CA GLY A 13 9.31 -9.80 -15.12
C GLY A 13 9.78 -11.12 -14.52
N CYS A 14 9.53 -11.36 -13.22
CA CYS A 14 9.78 -12.64 -12.59
C CYS A 14 8.65 -13.60 -12.96
N ASP A 15 8.99 -14.55 -13.82
CA ASP A 15 8.01 -15.47 -14.37
C ASP A 15 7.76 -16.73 -13.53
N ARG A 16 8.32 -16.84 -12.32
CA ARG A 16 8.18 -18.03 -11.47
C ARG A 16 8.21 -17.65 -10.00
N ASP A 17 7.56 -18.49 -9.20
CA ASP A 17 7.75 -18.50 -7.75
C ASP A 17 9.19 -18.92 -7.46
N ASP A 18 9.83 -18.25 -6.51
CA ASP A 18 11.24 -18.48 -6.22
C ASP A 18 11.57 -18.16 -4.76
N VAL A 19 12.58 -18.82 -4.22
CA VAL A 19 13.14 -18.53 -2.89
C VAL A 19 14.51 -17.92 -3.10
N LEU A 20 14.63 -16.65 -2.75
CA LEU A 20 15.85 -15.89 -2.93
C LEU A 20 16.84 -16.18 -1.81
N THR A 21 18.13 -16.23 -2.17
CA THR A 21 19.23 -16.23 -1.20
C THR A 21 19.10 -15.02 -0.27
N GLY A 22 19.02 -15.26 1.04
CA GLY A 22 18.79 -14.21 2.05
C GLY A 22 17.37 -14.17 2.63
N GLY A 23 16.49 -15.11 2.24
CA GLY A 23 15.19 -15.32 2.90
C GLY A 23 14.00 -14.55 2.30
N GLY A 24 14.17 -13.98 1.10
CA GLY A 24 13.07 -13.43 0.30
C GLY A 24 12.31 -14.52 -0.44
N ILE A 25 11.01 -14.31 -0.69
CA ILE A 25 10.17 -15.23 -1.46
C ILE A 25 9.45 -14.41 -2.55
N ILE A 26 9.47 -14.92 -3.77
CA ILE A 26 8.66 -14.45 -4.89
C ILE A 26 7.47 -15.39 -5.00
N VAL A 27 6.26 -14.85 -4.91
CA VAL A 27 5.02 -15.59 -5.11
C VAL A 27 4.18 -14.85 -6.14
N ARG A 28 3.74 -15.56 -7.18
CA ARG A 28 2.75 -15.05 -8.13
C ARG A 28 1.37 -15.07 -7.48
N GLY A 29 0.67 -13.94 -7.53
CA GLY A 29 -0.70 -13.89 -7.03
C GLY A 29 -1.18 -12.48 -6.76
N LEU A 30 -2.40 -12.40 -6.23
CA LEU A 30 -2.96 -11.16 -5.73
C LEU A 30 -2.45 -10.92 -4.31
N VAL A 31 -2.14 -9.66 -4.00
CA VAL A 31 -1.87 -9.26 -2.62
C VAL A 31 -3.20 -9.14 -1.89
N GLU A 32 -3.49 -10.09 -1.01
CA GLU A 32 -4.65 -10.08 -0.12
C GLU A 32 -4.39 -9.19 1.12
N VAL A 33 -5.47 -8.70 1.74
CA VAL A 33 -5.36 -7.80 2.91
C VAL A 33 -4.79 -8.55 4.11
N GLU A 34 -5.14 -9.82 4.23
CA GLU A 34 -4.71 -10.76 5.26
C GLU A 34 -3.18 -10.88 5.29
N VAL A 35 -2.56 -10.92 4.11
CA VAL A 35 -1.10 -10.95 3.97
C VAL A 35 -0.49 -9.65 4.48
N LEU A 36 -1.05 -8.49 4.09
CA LEU A 36 -0.59 -7.18 4.55
C LEU A 36 -0.81 -6.94 6.04
N CYS A 37 -1.83 -7.57 6.64
CA CYS A 37 -2.09 -7.51 8.07
C CYS A 37 -1.11 -8.34 8.91
N ASN A 38 -0.23 -9.13 8.29
CA ASN A 38 0.79 -9.88 9.02
C ASN A 38 1.75 -8.90 9.73
N PRO A 39 1.95 -9.02 11.06
CA PRO A 39 2.85 -8.14 11.81
C PRO A 39 4.31 -8.14 11.34
N SER A 40 4.71 -9.13 10.54
CA SER A 40 6.06 -9.21 9.96
C SER A 40 6.25 -8.30 8.74
N ILE A 41 5.17 -7.83 8.12
CA ILE A 41 5.20 -6.94 6.95
C ILE A 41 5.40 -5.51 7.42
N GLY A 42 6.51 -4.89 7.00
CA GLY A 42 6.87 -3.52 7.38
C GLY A 42 6.74 -2.51 6.24
N CYS A 43 6.77 -3.00 5.01
CA CYS A 43 6.76 -2.16 3.81
C CYS A 43 5.98 -2.86 2.69
N PHE A 44 5.15 -2.09 1.99
CA PHE A 44 4.44 -2.53 0.79
C PHE A 44 4.91 -1.73 -0.44
N VAL A 45 5.61 -2.40 -1.36
CA VAL A 45 6.01 -1.82 -2.63
C VAL A 45 4.87 -1.99 -3.62
N THR A 46 4.35 -0.89 -4.17
CA THR A 46 3.14 -0.91 -4.99
C THR A 46 3.23 0.06 -6.17
N HIS A 47 2.55 -0.27 -7.27
CA HIS A 47 2.38 0.66 -8.39
C HIS A 47 1.29 1.71 -8.12
N CYS A 48 0.64 1.70 -6.96
CA CYS A 48 -0.41 2.66 -6.57
C CYS A 48 -1.73 2.55 -7.33
N GLY A 49 -2.08 1.39 -7.87
CA GLY A 49 -3.45 1.15 -8.33
C GLY A 49 -4.41 1.25 -7.14
N TRP A 50 -5.57 1.90 -7.32
CA TRP A 50 -6.44 2.29 -6.20
C TRP A 50 -6.79 1.13 -5.26
N ASN A 51 -7.15 -0.04 -5.80
CA ASN A 51 -7.47 -1.22 -4.99
C ASN A 51 -6.30 -1.65 -4.09
N LEU A 52 -5.07 -1.67 -4.59
CA LEU A 52 -3.90 -2.03 -3.78
C LEU A 52 -3.58 -0.94 -2.75
N THR A 53 -3.70 0.32 -3.15
CA THR A 53 -3.51 1.48 -2.27
C THR A 53 -4.46 1.42 -1.07
N THR A 54 -5.75 1.16 -1.30
CA THR A 54 -6.74 0.99 -0.23
C THR A 54 -6.39 -0.19 0.68
N LYS A 55 -5.95 -1.34 0.13
CA LYS A 55 -5.50 -2.48 0.95
C LYS A 55 -4.34 -2.10 1.87
N GLY A 56 -3.35 -1.35 1.37
CA GLY A 56 -2.23 -0.86 2.18
C GLY A 56 -2.68 0.05 3.33
N LEU A 57 -3.60 0.99 3.05
CA LEU A 57 -4.17 1.88 4.07
C LEU A 57 -4.98 1.12 5.12
N VAL A 58 -5.85 0.20 4.70
CA VAL A 58 -6.68 -0.65 5.60
C VAL A 58 -5.81 -1.56 6.45
N ALA A 59 -4.73 -2.12 5.88
CA ALA A 59 -3.79 -2.94 6.65
C ALA A 59 -2.94 -2.11 7.62
N GLY A 60 -2.77 -0.82 7.35
CA GLY A 60 -1.92 0.10 8.11
C GLY A 60 -0.43 -0.09 7.84
N VAL A 61 -0.07 -0.41 6.60
CA VAL A 61 1.31 -0.67 6.17
C VAL A 61 1.84 0.53 5.38
N SER A 62 3.06 0.95 5.69
CA SER A 62 3.74 2.02 4.96
C SER A 62 4.16 1.58 3.56
N MET A 63 4.16 2.50 2.60
CA MET A 63 4.28 2.15 1.18
C MET A 63 5.53 2.74 0.51
N VAL A 64 6.09 2.00 -0.44
CA VAL A 64 7.03 2.50 -1.44
C VAL A 64 6.36 2.44 -2.80
N MET A 65 6.31 3.57 -3.50
CA MET A 65 5.38 3.80 -4.59
C MET A 65 6.11 3.92 -5.92
N PHE A 66 5.77 3.04 -6.86
CA PHE A 66 6.27 3.04 -8.23
C PHE A 66 5.14 3.20 -9.25
N PRO A 67 4.51 4.38 -9.35
CA PRO A 67 3.39 4.59 -10.25
C PRO A 67 3.83 4.49 -11.72
N GLN A 68 3.06 3.76 -12.53
CA GLN A 68 3.38 3.48 -13.95
C GLN A 68 2.43 4.18 -14.92
N TRP A 69 1.11 4.15 -14.69
CA TRP A 69 0.10 4.56 -15.68
C TRP A 69 -1.24 5.01 -15.06
N THR A 70 -2.04 5.75 -15.83
CA THR A 70 -3.41 6.17 -15.50
C THR A 70 -3.51 7.01 -14.22
N ASP A 71 -4.22 6.54 -13.19
CA ASP A 71 -4.50 7.22 -11.93
C ASP A 71 -3.38 7.05 -10.90
N GLN A 72 -2.45 6.14 -11.15
CA GLN A 72 -1.39 5.76 -10.22
C GLN A 72 -0.50 6.93 -9.77
N PRO A 73 -0.06 7.86 -10.64
CA PRO A 73 0.72 9.02 -10.19
C PRO A 73 -0.07 9.92 -9.24
N THR A 74 -1.38 10.07 -9.45
CA THR A 74 -2.27 10.83 -8.57
C THR A 74 -2.44 10.13 -7.23
N ASN A 75 -2.67 8.82 -7.24
CA ASN A 75 -2.74 8.02 -6.02
C ASN A 75 -1.43 8.08 -5.23
N ALA A 76 -0.27 7.99 -5.90
CA ALA A 76 1.04 8.14 -5.26
C ALA A 76 1.21 9.53 -4.63
N LYS A 77 0.71 10.59 -5.28
CA LYS A 77 0.70 11.95 -4.72
C LYS A 77 -0.20 12.05 -3.48
N LEU A 78 -1.40 11.46 -3.52
CA LEU A 78 -2.30 11.40 -2.37
C LEU A 78 -1.61 10.71 -1.18
N ILE A 79 -1.00 9.54 -1.42
CA ILE A 79 -0.36 8.75 -0.38
C ILE A 79 0.86 9.47 0.22
N LYS A 80 1.70 10.10 -0.62
CA LYS A 80 2.87 10.85 -0.16
C LYS A 80 2.48 12.13 0.58
N ASP A 81 1.64 12.97 -0.02
CA ASP A 81 1.47 14.36 0.41
C ASP A 81 0.34 14.53 1.43
N VAL A 82 -0.73 13.73 1.30
CA VAL A 82 -1.94 13.82 2.14
C VAL A 82 -1.94 12.74 3.21
N CYS A 83 -1.84 11.47 2.81
CA CYS A 83 -1.86 10.39 3.79
C CYS A 83 -0.56 10.32 4.58
N LYS A 84 0.57 10.70 3.97
CA LYS A 84 1.92 10.69 4.54
C LYS A 84 2.33 9.32 5.07
N THR A 85 1.98 8.27 4.34
CA THR A 85 2.23 6.87 4.72
C THR A 85 3.31 6.19 3.88
N GLY A 86 4.01 6.92 3.02
CA GLY A 86 5.00 6.31 2.14
C GLY A 86 5.85 7.26 1.32
N LEU A 87 6.82 6.68 0.61
CA LEU A 87 7.73 7.36 -0.30
C LEU A 87 7.46 6.97 -1.76
N ARG A 88 7.65 7.92 -2.67
CA ARG A 88 7.56 7.69 -4.12
C ARG A 88 8.97 7.56 -4.67
N LEU A 89 9.21 6.49 -5.43
CA LEU A 89 10.47 6.27 -6.12
C LEU A 89 10.72 7.39 -7.14
N THR A 90 11.97 7.81 -7.20
CA THR A 90 12.49 8.76 -8.18
C THR A 90 12.97 8.02 -9.41
N LEU A 91 12.74 8.59 -10.60
CA LEU A 91 13.25 8.05 -11.85
C LEU A 91 14.59 8.72 -12.17
N SER A 92 15.52 7.96 -12.75
CA SER A 92 16.71 8.50 -13.41
C SER A 92 16.33 9.35 -14.63
N GLU A 93 17.33 10.01 -15.22
CA GLU A 93 17.15 10.78 -16.46
C GLU A 93 16.60 9.92 -17.61
N ASP A 94 16.94 8.62 -17.62
CA ASP A 94 16.47 7.64 -18.59
C ASP A 94 15.05 7.09 -18.28
N GLY A 95 14.41 7.57 -17.22
CA GLY A 95 13.08 7.14 -16.80
C GLY A 95 13.04 5.78 -16.09
N LEU A 96 14.17 5.29 -15.58
CA LEU A 96 14.29 4.01 -14.87
C LEU A 96 14.37 4.21 -13.36
N VAL A 97 13.93 3.22 -12.58
CA VAL A 97 14.21 3.18 -11.14
C VAL A 97 15.51 2.41 -10.92
N GLU A 98 16.47 3.06 -10.29
CA GLU A 98 17.71 2.41 -9.87
C GLU A 98 17.47 1.53 -8.64
N GLY A 99 18.20 0.41 -8.57
CA GLY A 99 18.09 -0.50 -7.43
C GLY A 99 18.44 0.16 -6.09
N ASP A 100 19.38 1.10 -6.10
CA ASP A 100 19.80 1.85 -4.92
C ASP A 100 18.71 2.81 -4.42
N GLU A 101 17.93 3.43 -5.32
CA GLU A 101 16.77 4.26 -4.96
C GLU A 101 15.67 3.42 -4.30
N LEU A 102 15.38 2.23 -4.86
CA LEU A 102 14.42 1.31 -4.25
C LEU A 102 14.89 0.87 -2.86
N LYS A 103 16.15 0.46 -2.75
CA LYS A 103 16.74 0.02 -1.48
C LYS A 103 16.67 1.13 -0.44
N TRP A 104 17.09 2.34 -0.80
CA TRP A 104 17.06 3.50 0.10
C TRP A 104 15.63 3.81 0.58
N CYS A 105 14.64 3.84 -0.33
CA CYS A 105 13.24 4.08 0.06
C CYS A 105 12.70 3.01 1.02
N VAL A 106 13.03 1.72 0.77
CA VAL A 106 12.62 0.62 1.66
C VAL A 106 13.28 0.77 3.03
N GLU A 107 14.58 1.06 3.08
CA GLU A 107 15.32 1.27 4.33
C GLU A 107 14.71 2.43 5.13
N MET A 108 14.45 3.58 4.49
CA MET A 108 13.82 4.74 5.12
C MET A 108 12.41 4.46 5.69
N VAL A 109 11.61 3.64 5.01
CA VAL A 109 10.27 3.27 5.50
C VAL A 109 10.35 2.31 6.70
N MET A 110 11.35 1.43 6.71
CA MET A 110 11.49 0.37 7.71
C MET A 110 12.29 0.79 8.95
N GLU A 111 13.13 1.80 8.86
CA GLU A 111 13.99 2.28 9.94
C GLU A 111 13.18 2.97 11.05
N GLU A 112 13.67 2.90 12.30
CA GLU A 112 12.89 3.31 13.49
C GLU A 112 12.58 4.80 13.52
N GLU A 113 13.56 5.65 13.24
CA GLU A 113 13.43 7.10 13.36
C GLU A 113 12.78 7.71 12.11
N SER A 114 13.39 7.50 10.95
CA SER A 114 12.96 8.07 9.68
C SER A 114 11.60 7.55 9.20
N GLY A 115 11.26 6.30 9.53
CA GLY A 115 9.98 5.70 9.19
C GLY A 115 8.88 5.91 10.23
N GLU A 116 9.19 6.49 11.39
CA GLU A 116 8.26 6.55 12.53
C GLU A 116 6.96 7.25 12.17
N GLU A 117 7.06 8.43 11.56
CA GLU A 117 5.92 9.26 11.19
C GLU A 117 5.04 8.57 10.16
N MET A 118 5.65 7.89 9.17
CA MET A 118 4.90 7.14 8.16
C MET A 118 4.12 5.97 8.77
N ARG A 119 4.69 5.27 9.75
CA ARG A 119 4.01 4.17 10.45
C ARG A 119 2.91 4.67 11.37
N LYS A 120 3.12 5.79 12.07
CA LYS A 120 2.08 6.48 12.86
C LYS A 120 0.90 6.87 11.98
N ASN A 121 1.17 7.47 10.82
CA ASN A 121 0.14 7.83 9.85
C ASN A 121 -0.55 6.60 9.27
N ALA A 122 0.18 5.53 8.93
CA ALA A 122 -0.41 4.30 8.41
C ALA A 122 -1.37 3.66 9.44
N LYS A 123 -0.97 3.63 10.72
CA LYS A 123 -1.83 3.16 11.81
C LYS A 123 -3.08 4.04 11.99
N ARG A 124 -2.93 5.36 11.87
CA ARG A 124 -4.06 6.29 11.91
C ARG A 124 -5.06 6.04 10.78
N TRP A 125 -4.58 5.88 9.55
CA TRP A 125 -5.45 5.59 8.40
C TRP A 125 -6.15 4.25 8.51
N LYS A 126 -5.48 3.23 9.07
CA LYS A 126 -6.11 1.95 9.40
C LYS A 126 -7.29 2.13 10.35
N GLU A 127 -7.13 2.90 11.42
CA GLU A 127 -8.22 3.12 12.38
C GLU A 127 -9.37 3.90 11.74
N LEU A 128 -9.08 4.97 11.00
CA LEU A 128 -10.10 5.73 10.27
C LEU A 128 -10.86 4.87 9.26
N ALA A 129 -10.17 3.97 8.54
CA ALA A 129 -10.82 3.05 7.62
C ALA A 129 -11.73 2.06 8.35
N ARG A 130 -11.31 1.57 9.53
CA ARG A 130 -12.13 0.70 10.37
C ARG A 130 -13.37 1.43 10.91
N GLU A 131 -13.20 2.64 11.43
CA GLU A 131 -14.29 3.49 11.94
C GLU A 131 -15.32 3.84 10.85
N ALA A 132 -14.87 4.06 9.61
CA ALA A 132 -15.78 4.32 8.50
C ALA A 132 -16.64 3.10 8.13
N MET A 133 -16.09 1.89 8.25
CA MET A 133 -16.71 0.64 7.79
C MET A 133 -17.48 -0.13 8.86
N MET A 134 -17.25 0.14 10.14
CA MET A 134 -17.98 -0.54 11.23
C MET A 134 -19.46 -0.12 11.26
N ASP A 135 -20.31 -0.93 11.92
CA ASP A 135 -21.73 -0.65 12.10
C ASP A 135 -21.97 0.78 12.61
N GLY A 136 -22.80 1.54 11.88
CA GLY A 136 -23.08 2.95 12.16
C GLY A 136 -21.96 3.92 11.73
N GLY A 137 -20.90 3.43 11.10
CA GLY A 137 -19.83 4.19 10.47
C GLY A 137 -20.31 4.98 9.24
N SER A 138 -19.45 5.86 8.72
CA SER A 138 -19.83 6.73 7.60
C SER A 138 -20.08 5.95 6.30
N SER A 139 -19.23 4.99 5.96
CA SER A 139 -19.40 4.15 4.76
C SER A 139 -20.55 3.17 4.92
N ASP A 140 -20.75 2.61 6.11
CA ASP A 140 -21.90 1.75 6.44
C ASP A 140 -23.23 2.49 6.21
N LYS A 141 -23.35 3.71 6.75
CA LYS A 141 -24.53 4.57 6.55
C LYS A 141 -24.76 4.95 5.08
N ILE A 142 -23.70 5.26 4.34
CA ILE A 142 -23.82 5.59 2.91
C ILE A 142 -24.30 4.36 2.13
N LEU A 143 -23.78 3.18 2.45
CA LEU A 143 -24.21 1.93 1.82
C LEU A 143 -25.67 1.63 2.13
N GLN A 144 -26.10 1.77 3.39
CA GLN A 144 -27.50 1.59 3.77
C GLN A 144 -28.41 2.57 3.03
N ALA A 145 -28.04 3.86 2.97
CA ALA A 145 -28.83 4.85 2.25
C ALA A 145 -28.96 4.52 0.75
N PHE A 146 -27.89 4.00 0.13
CA PHE A 146 -27.95 3.53 -1.25
C PHE A 146 -28.89 2.34 -1.42
N VAL A 147 -28.85 1.37 -0.51
CA VAL A 147 -29.76 0.21 -0.53
C VAL A 147 -31.22 0.66 -0.37
N ASP A 148 -31.50 1.52 0.60
CA ASP A 148 -32.85 2.07 0.84
C ASP A 148 -33.40 2.80 -0.40
N GLU A 149 -32.53 3.57 -1.10
CA GLU A 149 -32.91 4.25 -2.34
C GLU A 149 -33.27 3.26 -3.45
N VAL A 150 -32.46 2.21 -3.63
CA VAL A 150 -32.72 1.17 -4.63
C VAL A 150 -34.03 0.42 -4.32
N GLU A 151 -34.28 0.07 -3.07
CA GLU A 151 -35.53 -0.59 -2.65
C GLU A 151 -36.76 0.30 -2.87
N SER A 152 -36.62 1.62 -2.76
CA SER A 152 -37.72 2.56 -3.01
C SER A 152 -38.11 2.71 -4.49
N LEU A 153 -37.30 2.16 -5.41
CA LEU A 153 -37.53 2.19 -6.86
C LEU A 153 -38.29 0.94 -7.36
N GLU A 154 -38.48 -0.07 -6.52
CA GLU A 154 -39.28 -1.29 -6.79
C GLU A 154 -40.76 -1.12 -6.37
#